data_AF-A0A412TZ53-F1
#
_entry.id   AF-A0A412TZ53-F1
#
_cell.length_a   1.000
_cell.length_b   1.000
_cell.length_c   1.000
_cell.angle_alpha   90.00
_cell.angle_beta   90.00
_cell.angle_gamma   90.00
#
_symmetry.space_group_name_H-M   'P 1'
#
loop_
_entity.id
_entity.type
_entity.pdbx_description
1 polymer ?
#
loop_
_entity_poly.entity_id
_entity_poly.type
_entity_poly.pdbx_seq_one_letter_code
_entity_poly.pdbx_strand_id
1 'polypeptide(L)' 'MPRRDICFLTGPNMAGKSTYMKTLGMAVYLAHVGLPVPADRHENGSFSGVIFNDQFHYSGS' A
#
# COMPACT_ATOMS: atom_id res chain seq x y z
N MET A 1 -18.47 7.70 10.26
CA MET A 1 -17.39 8.40 9.53
C MET A 1 -17.69 8.33 8.04
N PRO A 2 -17.50 9.41 7.26
CA PRO A 2 -17.68 9.34 5.82
C PRO A 2 -16.70 8.32 5.22
N ARG A 3 -17.20 7.43 4.35
CA ARG A 3 -16.41 6.41 3.66
C ARG A 3 -15.48 7.11 2.66
N ARG A 4 -14.17 6.97 2.82
CA ARG A 4 -13.18 7.48 1.86
C ARG A 4 -12.77 6.34 0.93
N ASP A 5 -13.37 6.32 -0.25
CA ASP A 5 -13.10 5.28 -1.26
C ASP A 5 -11.88 5.59 -2.13
N ILE A 6 -11.45 6.84 -2.13
CA ILE A 6 -10.33 7.34 -2.95
C ILE A 6 -9.43 8.21 -2.07
N CYS A 7 -8.12 7.99 -2.17
CA CYS A 7 -7.08 8.77 -1.49
C CYS A 7 -6.11 9.33 -2.51
N PHE A 8 -5.94 10.66 -2.55
CA PHE A 8 -4.93 11.32 -3.39
C PHE A 8 -3.64 11.48 -2.60
N LEU A 9 -2.57 10.84 -3.06
CA LEU A 9 -1.24 10.92 -2.45
C LEU A 9 -0.32 11.82 -3.28
N THR A 10 -0.11 13.05 -2.84
CA THR A 10 0.73 14.06 -3.52
C THR A 10 2.07 14.28 -2.79
N GLY A 11 3.02 14.93 -3.45
CA GLY A 11 4.33 15.29 -2.87
C GLY A 11 5.48 15.23 -3.88
N PRO A 12 6.68 15.72 -3.52
CA PRO A 12 7.82 15.76 -4.43
C PRO A 12 8.28 14.37 -4.87
N ASN A 13 8.94 14.31 -6.03
CA ASN A 13 9.60 13.08 -6.47
C ASN A 13 10.55 12.59 -5.38
N MET A 14 10.61 11.27 -5.15
CA MET A 14 11.41 10.65 -4.10
C MET A 14 10.96 10.92 -2.64
N ALA A 15 9.82 11.58 -2.39
CA ALA A 15 9.25 11.74 -1.04
C ALA A 15 8.77 10.44 -0.36
N GLY A 16 9.08 9.27 -0.92
CA GLY A 16 8.65 7.98 -0.38
C GLY A 16 7.21 7.58 -0.72
N LYS A 17 6.53 8.27 -1.65
CA LYS A 17 5.15 7.95 -2.04
C LYS A 17 4.97 6.50 -2.52
N SER A 18 5.86 6.02 -3.41
CA SER A 18 5.84 4.63 -3.86
C SER A 18 6.19 3.65 -2.74
N THR A 19 7.11 4.02 -1.83
CA THR A 19 7.43 3.23 -0.64
C THR A 19 6.23 3.09 0.28
N TYR A 20 5.49 4.17 0.51
CA TYR A 20 4.26 4.17 1.30
C TYR A 20 3.20 3.25 0.69
N MET A 21 2.92 3.36 -0.62
CA MET A 21 1.96 2.49 -1.28
C MET A 21 2.36 1.01 -1.21
N LYS A 22 3.65 0.69 -1.45
CA LYS A 22 4.16 -0.68 -1.36
C LYS A 22 4.06 -1.25 0.05
N THR A 23 4.45 -0.48 1.06
CA THR A 23 4.37 -0.93 2.48
C THR A 23 2.93 -1.15 2.93
N LEU A 24 1.99 -0.28 2.52
CA LEU A 24 0.56 -0.48 2.77
C LEU A 24 0.07 -1.79 2.12
N GLY A 25 0.50 -2.08 0.89
CA GLY A 25 0.22 -3.34 0.22
C GLY A 25 0.68 -4.57 0.96
N MET A 26 1.93 -4.53 1.45
CA MET A 26 2.49 -5.62 2.24
C MET A 26 1.74 -5.81 3.55
N ALA A 27 1.35 -4.73 4.23
CA ALA A 27 0.55 -4.79 5.46
C ALA A 27 -0.81 -5.49 5.21
N VAL A 28 -1.50 -5.10 4.14
CA VAL A 28 -2.78 -5.69 3.74
C VAL A 28 -2.59 -7.16 3.36
N TYR A 29 -1.54 -7.51 2.62
CA TYR A 29 -1.22 -8.88 2.26
C TYR A 29 -0.94 -9.76 3.48
N LEU A 30 -0.10 -9.29 4.41
CA LEU A 30 0.22 -10.01 5.66
C LEU A 30 -1.04 -10.27 6.49
N ALA A 31 -1.90 -9.25 6.62
CA ALA A 31 -3.18 -9.41 7.29
C ALA A 31 -4.08 -10.44 6.59
N HIS A 32 -4.06 -10.49 5.26
CA HIS A 32 -4.88 -11.43 4.48
C HIS A 32 -4.49 -12.89 4.72
N VAL A 33 -3.20 -13.16 4.89
CA VAL A 33 -2.68 -14.52 5.14
C VAL A 33 -2.64 -14.89 6.63
N GLY A 34 -3.10 -14.00 7.52
CA GLY A 34 -3.13 -14.22 8.97
C GLY A 34 -1.79 -14.05 9.67
N LEU A 35 -0.84 -13.34 9.06
CA LEU A 35 0.48 -13.03 9.64
C LEU A 35 0.45 -11.72 10.44
N PRO A 36 1.35 -11.55 11.43
CA PRO A 36 1.48 -10.28 12.15
C PRO A 36 1.86 -9.15 11.19
N VAL A 37 1.12 -8.04 11.28
CA VAL A 37 1.37 -6.83 10.51
C VAL A 37 2.31 -5.91 11.30
N PRO A 38 3.37 -5.34 10.69
CA PRO A 38 4.24 -4.38 11.36
C PRO A 38 3.55 -3.00 11.50
N ALA A 39 2.62 -2.90 12.45
CA ALA A 39 1.90 -1.68 12.78
C ALA A 39 1.45 -1.69 14.25
N ASP A 40 1.32 -0.51 14.87
CA ASP A 40 0.79 -0.39 16.24
C ASP A 40 -0.66 -0.89 16.35
N ARG A 41 -1.43 -0.71 15.27
CA ARG A 41 -2.80 -1.22 15.11
C ARG A 41 -3.10 -1.42 13.64
N HIS A 42 -3.76 -2.52 13.31
CA HIS A 42 -4.25 -2.80 11.97
C HIS A 42 -5.70 -3.26 12.04
N GLU A 43 -6.57 -2.64 11.25
CA GLU A 43 -7.99 -2.98 11.14
C GLU A 43 -8.39 -2.89 9.67
N ASN A 44 -8.94 -3.98 9.13
CA ASN A 44 -9.33 -4.08 7.74
C ASN A 44 -10.67 -4.82 7.60
N GLY A 45 -11.43 -4.45 6.57
CA GLY A 45 -12.58 -5.24 6.12
C GLY A 45 -12.15 -6.39 5.21
N SER A 46 -13.12 -7.18 4.76
CA SER A 46 -12.87 -8.18 3.71
C SER A 46 -12.57 -7.49 2.37
N PHE A 47 -11.47 -7.88 1.72
CA PHE A 47 -11.10 -7.45 0.37
C PHE A 47 -10.68 -8.67 -0.46
N SER A 48 -10.92 -8.61 -1.76
CA SER A 48 -10.62 -9.72 -2.69
C SER A 48 -9.15 -9.72 -3.15
N GLY A 49 -8.52 -8.55 -3.22
CA GLY A 49 -7.13 -8.45 -3.65
C GLY A 49 -6.61 -7.03 -3.58
N VAL A 50 -5.30 -6.89 -3.80
CA VAL A 50 -4.57 -5.62 -3.85
C VAL A 50 -3.82 -5.54 -5.17
N ILE A 51 -3.96 -4.41 -5.88
CA ILE A 51 -3.32 -4.19 -7.19
C ILE A 51 -2.42 -2.97 -7.07
N PHE A 52 -1.17 -3.12 -7.51
CA PHE A 52 -0.19 -2.03 -7.60
C PHE A 52 0.15 -1.76 -9.05
N ASN A 53 -0.04 -0.52 -9.49
CA ASN A 53 0.49 -0.04 -10.75
C ASN A 53 1.63 0.94 -10.45
N ASP A 54 2.87 0.46 -10.51
CA ASP A 54 4.09 1.24 -10.31
C ASP A 54 4.96 1.08 -11.56
N GLN A 55 5.38 2.20 -12.15
CA GLN A 55 6.23 2.20 -13.35
C GLN A 55 7.68 1.95 -12.94
N PHE A 56 8.10 0.69 -12.97
CA PHE A 56 9.51 0.36 -12.76
C PHE A 56 10.26 0.44 -14.09
N HIS A 57 10.98 1.55 -14.31
CA HIS A 57 11.93 1.64 -15.42
C HIS A 57 13.20 0.88 -15.03
N TYR A 58 13.34 -0.37 -15.49
CA TYR A 58 14.65 -1.02 -15.53
C TYR A 58 15.49 -0.33 -16.61
N SER A 59 16.42 0.54 -16.20
CA SER A 59 17.47 1.05 -17.07
C SER A 59 18.55 -0.02 -17.18
N GLY A 60 18.34 -1.01 -18.05
CA GLY A 60 19.40 -1.96 -18.41
C GLY A 60 20.48 -1.26 -19.23
N SER A 61 21.72 -1.34 -18.77
CA SER A 61 22.93 -1.17 -19.60
C SER A 61 23.48 -2.55 -19.92
#